data_AF-A0A453PBA7-F1
#
_entry.id   AF-A0A453PBA7-F1
#
_cell.length_a   1.000
_cell.length_b   1.000
_cell.length_c   1.000
_cell.angle_alpha   90.00
_cell.angle_beta   90.00
_cell.angle_gamma   90.00
#
_symmetry.space_group_name_H-M   'P 1'
#
loop_
_entity.id
_entity.type
_entity.pdbx_description
1 polymer ?
#
loop_
_entity_poly.entity_id
_entity_poly.type
_entity_poly.pdbx_seq_one_letter_code
_entity_poly.pdbx_strand_id
1 'polypeptide(L)'
;MALNELRTHAFLQSDARDICENIQFLLGAFETATGEQWLAFRDDGRYSAADYAKITSERQLKERPNFWNPYDRAYKLELRKYFVLRLLNGAMCGLVHMHNHDRLHQSLGPSSVVLNTVAEKNGYYLLPQLRDLAFSVDIGYSSILSAFSFTNEKTL
;
A
#
# COMPACT_ATOMS: atom_id res chain seq x y z
N MET A 1 -12.90 10.91 6.07
CA MET A 1 -11.78 10.00 5.73
C MET A 1 -12.27 8.76 5.01
N ALA A 2 -13.17 7.95 5.60
CA ALA A 2 -13.74 6.76 4.95
C ALA A 2 -14.37 7.02 3.56
N LEU A 3 -15.09 8.14 3.39
CA LEU A 3 -15.66 8.50 2.09
C LEU A 3 -14.60 8.73 0.98
N ASN A 4 -13.44 9.31 1.32
CA ASN A 4 -12.39 9.54 0.32
C ASN A 4 -11.65 8.24 -0.02
N GLU A 5 -11.43 7.38 0.98
CA GLU A 5 -10.94 6.01 0.77
C GLU A 5 -11.84 5.26 -0.23
N LEU A 6 -13.15 5.23 0.05
CA LEU A 6 -14.16 4.61 -0.81
C LEU A 6 -14.12 5.17 -2.24
N ARG A 7 -14.15 6.50 -2.39
CA ARG A 7 -14.14 7.16 -3.70
C ARG A 7 -12.87 6.86 -4.48
N THR A 8 -11.72 6.87 -3.81
CA THR A 8 -10.43 6.59 -4.45
C THR A 8 -10.36 5.15 -4.93
N HIS A 9 -10.75 4.17 -4.09
CA HIS A 9 -10.83 2.77 -4.50
C HIS A 9 -11.84 2.55 -5.64
N ALA A 10 -13.05 3.11 -5.53
CA ALA A 10 -14.07 2.97 -6.57
C ALA A 10 -13.60 3.54 -7.92
N PHE A 11 -12.85 4.64 -7.89
CA PHE A 11 -12.25 5.22 -9.08
C PHE A 11 -11.15 4.34 -9.69
N LEU A 12 -10.18 3.92 -8.87
CA LEU A 12 -9.05 3.06 -9.32
C LEU A 12 -9.50 1.65 -9.73
N GLN A 13 -10.68 1.20 -9.28
CA GLN A 13 -11.26 -0.11 -9.62
C GLN A 13 -12.39 -0.03 -10.66
N SER A 14 -12.54 1.10 -11.35
CA SER A 14 -13.66 1.33 -12.26
C SER A 14 -13.59 0.55 -13.58
N ASP A 15 -12.39 0.26 -14.11
CA ASP A 15 -12.19 -0.64 -15.26
C ASP A 15 -11.69 -2.00 -14.77
N ALA A 16 -12.52 -3.04 -14.96
CA ALA A 16 -12.19 -4.40 -14.60
C ALA A 16 -10.96 -4.97 -15.33
N ARG A 17 -10.55 -4.36 -16.45
CA ARG A 17 -9.36 -4.78 -17.23
C ARG A 17 -8.07 -4.13 -16.75
N ASP A 18 -8.14 -3.11 -15.90
CA ASP A 18 -6.98 -2.34 -15.41
C ASP A 18 -6.94 -2.30 -13.88
N ILE A 19 -7.27 -3.41 -13.22
CA ILE A 19 -7.18 -3.49 -11.76
C ILE A 19 -5.73 -3.79 -11.36
N CYS A 20 -5.14 -2.89 -10.57
CA CYS A 20 -3.79 -3.08 -10.04
C CYS A 20 -3.76 -4.06 -8.86
N GLU A 21 -3.00 -5.15 -8.98
CA GLU A 21 -2.79 -6.11 -7.90
C GLU A 21 -2.01 -5.54 -6.71
N ASN A 22 -1.27 -4.45 -6.91
CA ASN A 22 -0.47 -3.75 -5.90
C ASN A 22 -1.24 -2.62 -5.18
N ILE A 23 -2.56 -2.58 -5.32
CA ILE A 23 -3.45 -1.74 -4.51
C ILE A 23 -4.45 -2.67 -3.81
N GLN A 24 -4.72 -2.43 -2.52
CA GLN A 24 -5.63 -3.27 -1.76
C GLN A 24 -7.02 -3.26 -2.41
N PHE A 25 -7.61 -4.44 -2.59
CA PHE A 25 -8.88 -4.52 -3.29
C PHE A 25 -10.06 -4.25 -2.36
N LEU A 26 -10.86 -3.22 -2.66
CA LEU A 26 -12.11 -2.91 -1.99
C LEU A 26 -13.24 -3.76 -2.58
N LEU A 27 -13.90 -4.59 -1.76
CA LEU A 27 -15.06 -5.40 -2.13
C LEU A 27 -16.35 -4.60 -2.10
N GLY A 28 -16.45 -3.62 -1.21
CA GLY A 28 -17.63 -2.78 -1.07
C GLY A 28 -17.62 -1.95 0.20
N ALA A 29 -18.68 -1.18 0.37
CA ALA A 29 -18.91 -0.35 1.54
C ALA A 29 -20.38 -0.41 1.96
N PHE A 30 -20.65 -0.23 3.24
CA PHE A 30 -22.00 -0.10 3.78
C PHE A 30 -22.02 0.90 4.94
N GLU A 31 -23.19 1.47 5.18
CA GLU A 31 -23.45 2.37 6.30
C GLU A 31 -24.41 1.70 7.27
N THR A 32 -24.12 1.78 8.57
CA THR A 32 -25.00 1.24 9.62
C THR A 32 -26.13 2.22 9.93
N ALA A 33 -27.16 1.77 10.64
CA ALA A 33 -28.25 2.63 11.11
C ALA A 33 -27.79 3.77 12.04
N THR A 34 -26.58 3.66 12.61
CA THR A 34 -25.94 4.68 13.46
C THR A 34 -25.08 5.67 12.66
N GLY A 35 -24.98 5.51 11.33
CA GLY A 35 -24.18 6.37 10.44
C GLY A 35 -22.70 5.99 10.34
N GLU A 36 -22.30 4.81 10.85
CA GLU A 36 -20.91 4.35 10.73
C GLU A 36 -20.66 3.80 9.33
N GLN A 37 -19.58 4.24 8.68
CA GLN A 37 -19.17 3.76 7.37
C GLN A 37 -18.17 2.62 7.51
N TRP A 38 -18.51 1.47 6.96
CA TRP A 38 -17.68 0.27 6.96
C TRP A 38 -17.21 -0.03 5.54
N LEU A 39 -15.92 -0.33 5.41
CA LEU A 39 -15.29 -0.72 4.15
C LEU A 39 -14.85 -2.18 4.26
N ALA A 40 -15.25 -3.00 3.29
CA ALA A 40 -14.87 -4.41 3.22
C ALA A 40 -13.77 -4.58 2.17
N PHE A 41 -12.61 -5.08 2.58
CA PHE A 41 -11.46 -5.35 1.70
C PHE A 41 -11.24 -6.86 1.54
N ARG A 42 -10.61 -7.26 0.44
CA ARG A 42 -10.18 -8.64 0.23
C ARG A 42 -9.06 -8.99 1.23
N ASP A 43 -9.13 -10.16 1.88
CA ASP A 43 -8.10 -10.67 2.82
C ASP A 43 -6.88 -11.20 2.06
N ASP A 44 -6.20 -10.31 1.34
CA ASP A 44 -4.98 -10.62 0.58
C ASP A 44 -3.72 -10.62 1.48
N GLY A 45 -3.81 -10.09 2.69
CA GLY A 45 -2.68 -10.02 3.60
C GLY A 45 -3.03 -9.38 4.95
N ARG A 46 -2.26 -9.77 5.97
CA ARG A 46 -2.52 -9.41 7.37
C ARG A 46 -1.38 -8.64 8.03
N TYR A 47 -0.24 -8.58 7.36
CA TYR A 47 0.95 -7.89 7.84
C TYR A 47 1.12 -6.59 7.08
N SER A 48 1.77 -5.62 7.70
CA SER A 48 2.30 -4.43 7.02
C SER A 48 3.81 -4.53 6.83
N ALA A 49 4.38 -3.66 5.99
CA ALA A 49 5.83 -3.50 5.93
C ALA A 49 6.41 -3.02 7.28
N ALA A 50 5.64 -2.31 8.11
CA ALA A 50 6.02 -1.98 9.48
C ALA A 50 6.13 -3.23 10.36
N ASP A 51 5.18 -4.16 10.26
CA ASP A 51 5.22 -5.44 10.99
C ASP A 51 6.44 -6.27 10.57
N TYR A 52 6.71 -6.33 9.26
CA TYR A 52 7.92 -6.98 8.75
C TYR A 52 9.20 -6.36 9.35
N ALA A 53 9.31 -5.03 9.36
CA ALA A 53 10.47 -4.34 9.92
C ALA A 53 10.65 -4.66 11.42
N LYS A 54 9.56 -4.66 12.18
CA LYS A 54 9.55 -5.02 13.61
C LYS A 54 9.99 -6.47 13.83
N ILE A 55 9.35 -7.42 13.17
CA ILE A 55 9.64 -8.86 13.28
C ILE A 55 11.10 -9.14 12.92
N THR A 56 11.59 -8.51 11.86
CA THR A 56 12.97 -8.70 11.38
C THR A 56 13.99 -8.13 12.36
N SER A 57 13.74 -6.95 12.92
CA SER A 57 14.59 -6.33 13.94
C SER A 57 14.65 -7.17 15.22
N GLU A 58 13.50 -7.64 15.71
CA GLU A 58 13.42 -8.50 16.90
C GLU A 58 14.13 -9.84 16.69
N ARG A 59 14.06 -10.42 15.48
CA ARG A 59 14.82 -11.63 15.13
C ARG A 59 16.32 -11.38 15.18
N GLN A 60 16.79 -10.27 14.62
CA GLN A 60 18.22 -9.93 14.66
C GLN A 60 18.74 -9.74 16.08
N LEU A 61 17.96 -9.14 16.97
CA LEU A 61 18.32 -8.98 18.39
C LEU A 61 18.44 -10.33 19.12
N LYS A 62 17.63 -11.32 18.73
CA LYS A 62 17.59 -12.66 19.35
C LYS A 62 18.57 -13.64 18.72
N GLU A 63 18.95 -13.44 17.46
CA GLU A 63 19.96 -14.26 16.79
C GLU A 63 21.33 -14.03 17.43
N ARG A 64 21.82 -15.05 18.15
CA ARG A 64 23.23 -15.08 18.55
C ARG A 64 24.09 -15.19 17.28
N PRO A 65 25.22 -14.48 17.18
CA PRO A 65 26.11 -14.63 16.04
C PRO A 65 26.66 -16.06 15.98
N ASN A 66 26.06 -16.90 15.15
CA ASN A 66 26.58 -18.23 14.84
C ASN A 66 27.78 -18.04 13.90
N PHE A 67 28.96 -17.88 14.49
CA PHE A 67 30.23 -17.69 13.78
C PHE A 67 30.60 -18.89 12.86
N TRP A 68 29.97 -20.04 13.05
CA TRP A 68 30.37 -21.32 12.46
C TRP A 68 29.76 -21.64 11.09
N ASN A 69 28.82 -20.84 10.56
CA ASN A 69 28.26 -21.05 9.23
C ASN A 69 28.11 -19.74 8.43
N PRO A 70 29.17 -19.28 7.75
CA PRO A 70 29.11 -18.06 6.93
C PRO A 70 28.16 -18.19 5.72
N TYR A 71 27.92 -19.40 5.22
CA TYR A 71 27.03 -19.66 4.09
C TYR A 71 25.55 -19.41 4.44
N ASP A 72 25.13 -19.73 5.67
CA ASP A 72 23.77 -19.43 6.15
C ASP A 72 23.53 -17.92 6.25
N ARG A 73 24.53 -17.17 6.73
CA ARG A 73 24.44 -15.71 6.84
C ARG A 73 24.34 -15.04 5.46
N ALA A 74 25.18 -15.45 4.50
CA ALA A 74 25.14 -14.91 3.14
C ALA A 74 23.80 -15.23 2.47
N TYR A 75 23.32 -16.46 2.60
CA TYR A 75 22.02 -16.87 2.06
C TYR A 75 20.84 -16.09 2.67
N LYS A 76 20.80 -15.92 3.99
CA LYS A 76 19.78 -15.09 4.66
C LYS A 76 19.81 -13.64 4.19
N LEU A 77 21.00 -13.07 3.96
CA LEU A 77 21.13 -11.71 3.46
C LEU A 77 20.58 -11.58 2.02
N GLU A 78 20.85 -12.55 1.15
CA GLU A 78 20.30 -12.58 -0.20
C GLU A 78 18.77 -12.72 -0.20
N LEU A 79 18.21 -13.60 0.65
CA LEU A 79 16.76 -13.70 0.82
C LEU A 79 16.14 -12.38 1.28
N ARG A 80 16.75 -11.71 2.26
CA ARG A 80 16.30 -10.41 2.74
C ARG A 80 16.35 -9.36 1.64
N LYS A 81 17.46 -9.27 0.92
CA LYS A 81 17.63 -8.34 -0.19
C LYS A 81 16.56 -8.55 -1.25
N TYR A 82 16.36 -9.79 -1.66
CA TYR A 82 15.30 -10.15 -2.61
C TYR A 82 13.91 -9.77 -2.10
N PHE A 83 13.60 -10.09 -0.85
CA PHE A 83 12.31 -9.75 -0.24
C PHE A 83 12.06 -8.23 -0.18
N VAL A 84 13.05 -7.45 0.23
CA VAL A 84 12.95 -5.98 0.28
C VAL A 84 12.81 -5.38 -1.12
N LEU A 85 13.55 -5.87 -2.11
CA LEU A 85 13.41 -5.41 -3.49
C LEU A 85 12.03 -5.71 -4.06
N ARG A 86 11.49 -6.91 -3.80
CA ARG A 86 10.11 -7.29 -4.14
C ARG A 86 9.09 -6.35 -3.49
N LEU A 87 9.26 -6.05 -2.20
CA LEU A 87 8.40 -5.14 -1.44
C LEU A 87 8.37 -3.74 -2.06
N LEU A 88 9.55 -3.16 -2.30
CA LEU A 88 9.69 -1.83 -2.90
C LEU A 88 9.13 -1.80 -4.32
N ASN A 89 9.41 -2.83 -5.13
CA ASN A 89 8.89 -2.91 -6.49
C ASN A 89 7.36 -2.93 -6.52
N GLY A 90 6.71 -3.74 -5.68
CA GLY A 90 5.25 -3.78 -5.60
C GLY A 90 4.65 -2.44 -5.18
N ALA A 91 5.22 -1.79 -4.15
CA ALA A 91 4.77 -0.46 -3.74
C ALA A 91 4.91 0.57 -4.87
N MET A 92 6.01 0.55 -5.62
CA MET A 92 6.22 1.42 -6.78
C MET A 92 5.24 1.11 -7.91
N CYS A 93 4.93 -0.16 -8.20
CA CYS A 93 3.93 -0.54 -9.19
C CYS A 93 2.54 0.02 -8.82
N GLY A 94 2.14 -0.06 -7.56
CA GLY A 94 0.91 0.57 -7.08
C GLY A 94 0.91 2.09 -7.28
N LEU A 95 2.01 2.77 -6.97
CA LEU A 95 2.13 4.23 -7.16
C LEU A 95 2.09 4.61 -8.64
N VAL A 96 2.77 3.87 -9.51
CA VAL A 96 2.72 4.08 -10.97
C VAL A 96 1.29 3.97 -11.46
N HIS A 97 0.54 2.96 -11.02
CA HIS A 97 -0.86 2.83 -11.38
C HIS A 97 -1.70 4.01 -10.88
N MET A 98 -1.54 4.46 -9.64
CA MET A 98 -2.22 5.65 -9.13
C MET A 98 -1.89 6.91 -9.96
N HIS A 99 -0.60 7.11 -10.28
CA HIS A 99 -0.15 8.28 -11.03
C HIS A 99 -0.65 8.29 -12.47
N ASN A 100 -0.74 7.12 -13.12
CA ASN A 100 -1.35 6.98 -14.44
C ASN A 100 -2.86 7.29 -14.45
N HIS A 101 -3.48 7.36 -13.28
CA HIS A 101 -4.87 7.72 -13.05
C HIS A 101 -5.03 9.10 -12.39
N ASP A 102 -4.00 9.95 -12.44
CA ASP A 102 -4.01 11.28 -11.82
C ASP A 102 -4.37 11.24 -10.32
N ARG A 103 -3.88 10.24 -9.58
CA ARG A 103 -4.07 10.10 -8.14
C ARG A 103 -2.73 10.16 -7.41
N LEU A 104 -2.64 10.99 -6.37
CA LEU A 104 -1.50 11.03 -5.45
C LEU A 104 -1.86 10.41 -4.11
N HIS A 105 -1.03 9.50 -3.57
CA HIS A 105 -1.31 8.80 -2.30
C HIS A 105 -1.19 9.68 -1.04
N GLN A 106 -0.23 10.61 -0.98
CA GLN A 106 0.05 11.58 0.10
C GLN A 106 0.36 11.07 1.53
N SER A 107 0.11 9.81 1.86
CA SER A 107 0.36 9.22 3.19
C SER A 107 1.18 7.92 3.13
N LEU A 108 2.11 7.81 2.17
CA LEU A 108 2.91 6.60 1.98
C LEU A 108 3.89 6.37 3.16
N GLY A 109 3.84 5.18 3.74
CA GLY A 109 4.79 4.72 4.76
C GLY A 109 4.74 3.21 4.94
N PRO A 110 5.58 2.62 5.81
CA PRO A 110 5.60 1.16 5.99
C PRO A 110 4.27 0.56 6.45
N SER A 111 3.45 1.30 7.20
CA SER A 111 2.12 0.84 7.63
C SER A 111 1.09 0.84 6.50
N SER A 112 1.29 1.67 5.46
CA SER A 112 0.37 1.79 4.33
C SER A 112 0.68 0.79 3.19
N VAL A 113 1.52 -0.23 3.46
CA VAL A 113 1.83 -1.31 2.53
C VAL A 113 1.50 -2.64 3.19
N VAL A 114 0.44 -3.31 2.72
CA VAL A 114 0.01 -4.64 3.16
C VAL A 114 0.88 -5.71 2.49
N LEU A 115 1.22 -6.75 3.25
CA LEU A 115 1.97 -7.91 2.82
C LEU A 115 1.18 -9.18 3.15
N ASN A 116 1.10 -10.08 2.17
CA ASN A 116 0.54 -11.43 2.36
C ASN A 116 1.45 -12.35 3.19
N THR A 117 2.75 -12.05 3.28
CA THR A 117 3.70 -12.80 4.09
C THR A 117 4.86 -11.91 4.56
N VAL A 118 5.45 -12.27 5.71
CA VAL A 118 6.68 -11.66 6.27
C VAL A 118 7.85 -12.65 6.30
N ALA A 119 7.68 -13.81 5.67
CA ALA A 119 8.72 -14.82 5.60
C ALA A 119 9.60 -14.58 4.38
N GLU A 120 10.85 -14.16 4.59
CA GLU A 120 11.82 -13.85 3.51
C GLU A 120 11.98 -15.00 2.51
N LYS A 121 11.96 -16.25 2.97
CA LYS A 121 12.00 -17.47 2.13
C LYS A 121 10.81 -17.59 1.15
N ASN A 122 9.69 -16.95 1.45
CA ASN A 122 8.49 -16.93 0.62
C ASN A 122 8.43 -15.67 -0.27
N GLY A 123 9.53 -14.90 -0.38
CA GLY A 123 9.56 -13.64 -1.13
C GLY A 123 9.09 -13.77 -2.59
N TYR A 124 9.15 -14.96 -3.18
CA TYR A 124 8.62 -15.22 -4.53
C TYR A 124 7.10 -15.03 -4.62
N TYR A 125 6.38 -15.28 -3.53
CA TYR A 125 4.93 -15.11 -3.45
C TYR A 125 4.52 -13.78 -2.81
N LEU A 126 5.47 -12.90 -2.48
CA LEU A 126 5.18 -11.63 -1.79
C LEU A 126 4.33 -10.70 -2.67
N LEU A 127 3.14 -10.35 -2.24
CA LEU A 127 2.29 -9.36 -2.91
C LEU A 127 2.18 -8.10 -2.02
N PRO A 128 2.96 -7.05 -2.29
CA PRO A 128 2.83 -5.76 -1.61
C PRO A 128 1.65 -4.99 -2.20
N GLN A 129 0.79 -4.46 -1.33
CA GLN A 129 -0.39 -3.69 -1.73
C GLN A 129 -0.46 -2.36 -0.98
N LEU A 130 -0.62 -1.26 -1.71
CA LEU A 130 -0.90 0.05 -1.12
C LEU A 130 -2.30 0.07 -0.50
N ARG A 131 -2.43 0.75 0.64
CA ARG A 131 -3.68 1.02 1.37
C ARG A 131 -3.66 2.43 1.95
N ASP A 132 -4.71 2.79 2.68
CA ASP A 132 -4.85 4.08 3.36
C ASP A 132 -4.91 5.25 2.35
N LEU A 133 -5.79 5.09 1.36
CA LEU A 133 -6.06 6.05 0.29
C LEU A 133 -6.96 7.22 0.73
N ALA A 134 -7.30 7.33 2.01
CA ALA A 134 -8.14 8.39 2.57
C ALA A 134 -7.54 9.79 2.40
N PHE A 135 -6.21 9.89 2.25
CA PHE A 135 -5.48 11.12 1.95
C PHE A 135 -5.15 11.27 0.46
N SER A 136 -5.66 10.37 -0.39
CA SER A 136 -5.40 10.45 -1.81
C SER A 136 -6.06 11.68 -2.43
N VAL A 137 -5.37 12.30 -3.38
CA VAL A 137 -5.82 13.53 -4.06
C VAL A 137 -5.90 13.30 -5.56
N ASP A 138 -6.96 13.85 -6.16
CA ASP A 138 -7.14 13.96 -7.61
C ASP A 138 -6.33 15.14 -8.15
N ILE A 139 -5.34 14.85 -8.99
CA ILE A 139 -4.49 15.84 -9.66
C ILE A 139 -4.79 15.98 -11.15
N GLY A 140 -5.93 15.45 -11.60
CA GLY A 140 -6.36 15.58 -12.99
C GLY A 140 -6.60 17.05 -13.35
N TYR A 141 -6.44 17.37 -14.63
CA TYR A 141 -6.52 18.75 -15.12
C TYR A 141 -7.85 19.46 -14.75
N SER A 142 -8.97 18.73 -14.80
CA SER A 142 -10.28 19.23 -14.37
C SER A 142 -10.34 19.55 -12.88
N SER A 143 -9.76 18.70 -12.03
CA SER A 143 -9.66 18.90 -10.59
C SER A 143 -8.86 20.17 -10.28
N ILE A 144 -7.70 20.33 -10.93
CA ILE A 144 -6.82 21.49 -10.78
C ILE A 144 -7.53 22.78 -11.23
N LEU A 145 -8.16 22.79 -12.41
CA LEU A 145 -8.89 23.97 -12.91
C LEU A 145 -10.05 24.37 -12.02
N SER A 146 -10.78 23.38 -11.47
CA SER A 146 -11.88 23.66 -10.55
C SER A 146 -11.38 24.36 -9.28
N ALA A 147 -10.24 23.93 -8.73
CA ALA A 147 -9.61 24.57 -7.57
C ALA A 147 -9.18 26.02 -7.86
N PHE A 148 -8.64 26.29 -9.06
CA PHE A 148 -8.30 27.65 -9.49
C PHE A 148 -9.53 28.54 -9.71
N SER A 149 -10.64 27.98 -10.17
CA SER A 149 -11.88 28.73 -10.38
C SER A 149 -12.50 29.15 -9.04
N PHE A 150 -12.50 28.25 -8.05
CA PHE A 150 -13.00 28.53 -6.69
C PHE A 150 -12.16 29.56 -5.91
N THR A 151 -10.89 29.74 -6.24
CA THR A 151 -10.03 30.74 -5.59
C THR A 151 -10.25 32.14 -6.14
N ASN A 152 -10.57 32.26 -7.44
CA ASN A 152 -10.89 33.55 -8.07
C ASN A 152 -12.29 34.07 -7.71
N GLU A 153 -13.27 33.20 -7.42
CA GLU A 153 -14.60 33.66 -6.96
C GLU A 153 -14.60 34.19 -5.52
N LYS A 154 -13.59 33.85 -4.70
CA LYS A 154 -13.48 34.33 -3.31
C LYS A 154 -12.72 35.65 -3.16
N THR A 155 -12.25 36.23 -4.27
CA THR A 155 -11.46 37.47 -4.29
C THR A 155 -12.19 38.67 -4.94
N LEU A 156 -13.49 38.55 -5.19
CA LEU A 156 -14.38 39.62 -5.67
C LEU A 156 -15.51 39.90 -4.69
#